data_AF-A0A7W0FU53-F1
#
_entry.id   AF-A0A7W0FU53-F1
#
_cell.length_a   1.000
_cell.length_b   1.000
_cell.length_c   1.000
_cell.angle_alpha   90.00
_cell.angle_beta   90.00
_cell.angle_gamma   90.00
#
_symmetry.space_group_name_H-M   'P 1'
#
loop_
_entity.id
_entity.type
_entity.pdbx_description
1 polymer ?
#
loop_
_entity_poly.entity_id
_entity_poly.type
_entity_poly.pdbx_seq_one_letter_code
_entity_poly.pdbx_strand_id
1 'polypeptide(L)'
;MRTGFAYSVLGILKGSACPHYNGEEKRRPSYHALILSGKMSGGIAIDDNAAVHYVDGEIKQVVTTKQTSAYHVMIENGKIIENRQDAIRLE
;
A
#
# COMPACT_ATOMS: atom_id res chain seq x y z
N MET A 1 1.17 -18.79 -3.43
CA MET A 1 0.20 -18.93 -4.55
C MET A 1 0.63 -17.98 -5.66
N ARG A 2 0.75 -18.43 -6.92
CA ARG A 2 0.99 -17.52 -8.05
C ARG A 2 -0.31 -16.77 -8.33
N THR A 3 -0.32 -15.48 -8.05
CA THR A 3 -1.43 -14.60 -8.39
C THR A 3 -1.45 -14.38 -9.91
N GLY A 4 -2.63 -14.28 -10.54
CA GLY A 4 -2.78 -14.05 -11.99
C GLY A 4 -2.33 -12.67 -12.50
N PHE A 5 -1.37 -12.03 -11.82
CA PHE A 5 -0.82 -10.71 -12.14
C PHE A 5 0.50 -10.85 -12.92
N ALA A 6 0.79 -9.88 -13.78
CA ALA A 6 2.02 -9.87 -14.58
C ALA A 6 3.30 -9.70 -13.72
N TYR A 7 3.20 -9.03 -12.57
CA TYR A 7 4.31 -8.86 -11.62
C TYR A 7 4.13 -9.77 -10.40
N SER A 8 5.17 -10.57 -10.11
CA SER A 8 5.20 -11.46 -8.95
C SER A 8 5.70 -10.75 -7.70
N VAL A 9 5.04 -11.00 -6.56
CA VAL A 9 5.47 -10.57 -5.23
C VAL A 9 6.10 -11.72 -4.45
N LEU A 10 6.81 -11.41 -3.36
CA LEU A 10 7.38 -12.42 -2.46
C LEU A 10 6.32 -13.27 -1.74
N GLY A 11 5.10 -12.74 -1.56
CA GLY A 11 3.99 -13.48 -0.94
C GLY A 11 4.08 -13.65 0.57
N ILE A 12 4.87 -12.81 1.26
CA ILE A 12 4.96 -12.78 2.74
C ILE A 12 3.64 -12.27 3.34
N LEU A 13 3.07 -11.21 2.75
CA LEU A 13 1.75 -10.65 3.07
C LEU A 13 0.85 -10.71 1.83
N LYS A 14 -0.47 -10.62 2.04
CA LYS A 14 -1.44 -10.55 0.95
C LYS A 14 -1.32 -9.22 0.20
N GLY A 15 -1.45 -9.26 -1.12
CA GLY A 15 -1.42 -8.07 -1.98
C GLY A 15 -0.01 -7.62 -2.36
N SER A 16 0.10 -6.35 -2.76
CA SER A 16 1.36 -5.69 -3.11
C SER A 16 1.75 -4.63 -2.07
N ALA A 17 2.93 -4.02 -2.23
CA ALA A 17 3.37 -2.93 -1.37
C ALA A 17 3.99 -1.78 -2.20
N CYS A 18 3.75 -0.54 -1.79
CA CYS A 18 4.32 0.66 -2.41
C CYS A 18 4.93 1.58 -1.33
N PRO A 19 6.23 1.46 -1.02
CA PRO A 19 6.89 2.36 -0.08
C PRO A 19 7.09 3.76 -0.70
N HIS A 20 7.42 4.74 0.16
CA HIS A 20 7.66 6.14 -0.23
C HIS A 20 6.52 6.74 -1.03
N TYR A 21 5.27 6.44 -0.64
CA TYR A 21 4.10 6.68 -1.48
C TYR A 21 3.89 8.16 -1.84
N ASN A 22 4.25 9.06 -0.91
CA ASN A 22 4.28 10.50 -1.08
C ASN A 22 5.67 11.07 -1.43
N GLY A 23 6.70 10.23 -1.61
CA GLY A 23 8.08 10.66 -1.75
C GLY A 23 8.46 11.16 -3.15
N GLU A 24 7.81 10.65 -4.20
CA GLU A 24 8.04 11.05 -5.59
C GLU A 24 6.73 11.26 -6.35
N GLU A 25 6.65 12.32 -7.16
CA GLU A 25 5.45 12.71 -7.91
C GLU A 25 4.85 11.56 -8.74
N LYS A 26 5.70 10.73 -9.36
CA LYS A 26 5.28 9.63 -10.22
C LYS A 26 4.98 8.32 -9.47
N ARG A 27 5.32 8.19 -8.19
CA ARG A 27 5.20 6.94 -7.43
C ARG A 27 3.74 6.48 -7.35
N ARG A 28 2.89 7.35 -6.82
CA ARG A 28 1.46 7.10 -6.63
C ARG A 28 0.70 6.88 -7.97
N PRO A 29 0.86 7.73 -9.00
CA PRO A 29 0.27 7.48 -10.32
C PRO A 29 0.72 6.17 -10.97
N SER A 30 2.00 5.81 -10.86
CA SER A 30 2.50 4.56 -11.45
C SER A 30 1.93 3.33 -10.77
N TYR A 31 1.81 3.37 -9.44
CA TYR A 31 1.19 2.30 -8.67
C TYR A 31 -0.29 2.14 -9.05
N HIS A 32 -1.04 3.25 -9.14
CA HIS A 32 -2.43 3.24 -9.62
C HIS A 32 -2.54 2.60 -11.01
N ALA A 33 -1.68 2.98 -11.96
CA ALA A 33 -1.71 2.45 -13.33
C ALA A 33 -1.42 0.94 -13.39
N LEU A 34 -0.49 0.44 -12.55
CA LEU A 34 -0.19 -0.99 -12.45
C LEU A 34 -1.36 -1.81 -11.91
N ILE A 35 -2.05 -1.28 -10.89
CA ILE A 35 -3.24 -1.91 -10.32
C ILE A 35 -4.38 -1.89 -11.35
N LEU A 36 -4.70 -0.72 -11.93
CA LEU A 36 -5.78 -0.54 -12.92
C LEU A 36 -5.59 -1.40 -14.17
N SER A 37 -4.34 -1.60 -14.61
CA SER A 37 -4.04 -2.47 -15.75
C SER A 37 -4.12 -3.97 -15.43
N GLY A 38 -4.38 -4.36 -14.18
CA GLY A 38 -4.38 -5.76 -13.75
C GLY A 38 -3.01 -6.41 -13.82
N LYS A 39 -1.92 -5.62 -13.89
CA LYS A 39 -0.55 -6.13 -13.88
C LYS A 39 -0.03 -6.38 -12.46
N MET A 40 -0.62 -5.71 -11.47
CA MET A 40 -0.29 -5.85 -10.05
C MET A 40 -1.58 -5.86 -9.22
N SER A 41 -1.60 -6.58 -8.11
CA SER A 41 -2.70 -6.47 -7.15
C SER A 41 -2.68 -5.11 -6.45
N GLY A 42 -3.83 -4.69 -5.89
CA GLY A 42 -3.84 -3.72 -4.82
C GLY A 42 -3.07 -4.19 -3.58
N GLY A 43 -2.90 -3.31 -2.60
CA GLY A 43 -2.14 -3.62 -1.39
C GLY A 43 -1.84 -2.39 -0.54
N ILE A 44 -0.75 -2.45 0.23
CA ILE A 44 -0.40 -1.42 1.21
C ILE A 44 0.56 -0.38 0.62
N ALA A 45 0.16 0.87 0.59
CA ALA A 45 1.01 1.99 0.24
C ALA A 45 1.45 2.72 1.52
N ILE A 46 2.72 3.09 1.64
CA ILE A 46 3.31 3.61 2.88
C ILE A 46 4.03 4.92 2.56
N ASP A 47 3.57 6.02 3.16
CA ASP A 47 4.25 7.31 3.05
C ASP A 47 5.63 7.27 3.72
N ASP A 48 6.47 8.24 3.39
CA ASP A 48 7.68 8.53 4.16
C ASP A 48 7.33 8.77 5.63
N ASN A 49 8.23 8.34 6.52
CA ASN A 49 8.06 8.51 7.97
C ASN A 49 6.86 7.73 8.56
N ALA A 50 6.30 6.78 7.82
CA ALA A 50 5.28 5.84 8.30
C ALA A 50 5.81 4.39 8.27
N ALA A 51 5.33 3.57 9.19
CA ALA A 51 5.57 2.13 9.22
C ALA A 51 4.29 1.38 9.57
N VAL A 52 4.12 0.19 9.00
CA VAL A 52 2.95 -0.68 9.23
C VAL A 52 3.40 -1.92 9.97
N HIS A 53 2.87 -2.11 11.18
CA HIS A 53 3.09 -3.28 12.00
C HIS A 53 2.02 -4.33 11.68
N TYR A 54 2.45 -5.47 11.13
CA TYR A 54 1.59 -6.62 10.89
C TYR A 54 1.79 -7.68 11.98
N VAL A 55 0.70 -8.34 12.37
CA VAL A 55 0.69 -9.53 13.22
C VAL A 55 -0.23 -10.55 12.57
N ASP A 56 0.27 -11.77 12.32
CA ASP A 56 -0.48 -12.86 11.69
C ASP A 56 -1.15 -12.49 10.35
N GLY A 57 -0.51 -11.60 9.59
CA GLY A 57 -0.98 -11.16 8.27
C GLY A 57 -1.98 -10.01 8.29
N GLU A 58 -2.38 -9.53 9.47
CA GLU A 58 -3.32 -8.43 9.64
C GLU A 58 -2.61 -7.17 10.17
N ILE A 59 -3.08 -5.99 9.79
CA ILE A 59 -2.50 -4.72 10.28
C ILE A 59 -2.88 -4.57 11.76
N LYS A 60 -1.86 -4.58 12.62
CA LYS A 60 -2.03 -4.30 14.04
C LYS A 60 -2.02 -2.80 14.34
N GLN A 61 -1.12 -2.06 13.70
CA GLN A 61 -0.95 -0.62 13.92
C GLN A 61 -0.17 0.03 12.78
N VAL A 62 -0.51 1.28 12.44
CA VAL A 62 0.38 2.17 11.69
C VAL A 62 1.01 3.18 12.66
N VAL A 63 2.32 3.38 12.57
CA VAL A 63 3.06 4.35 13.39
C VAL A 63 3.77 5.34 12.49
N THR A 64 3.89 6.60 12.94
CA THR A 64 4.52 7.66 12.14
C THR A 64 5.32 8.63 12.99
N THR A 65 6.26 9.35 12.39
CA THR A 65 6.94 10.49 13.05
C THR A 65 6.51 11.85 12.47
N LYS A 66 5.80 11.86 11.34
CA LYS A 66 5.24 13.06 10.70
C LYS A 66 3.74 12.89 10.41
N GLN A 67 3.11 13.93 9.85
CA GLN A 67 1.70 13.89 9.45
C GLN A 67 1.54 13.09 8.13
N THR A 68 1.92 11.83 8.18
CA THR A 68 1.90 10.87 7.08
C THR A 68 1.08 9.64 7.48
N SER A 69 0.88 8.67 6.60
CA SER A 69 0.23 7.39 6.96
C SER A 69 0.56 6.26 6.00
N ALA A 70 -0.16 5.14 6.14
CA ALA A 70 -0.29 4.11 5.12
C ALA A 70 -1.72 4.07 4.57
N TYR A 71 -1.90 3.43 3.43
CA TYR A 71 -3.17 3.35 2.71
C TYR A 71 -3.36 1.93 2.20
N HIS A 72 -4.55 1.37 2.39
CA HIS A 72 -4.96 0.19 1.64
C HIS A 72 -5.50 0.66 0.28
N VAL A 73 -4.77 0.34 -0.78
CA VAL A 73 -5.07 0.77 -2.15
C VAL A 73 -5.66 -0.40 -2.93
N MET A 74 -6.83 -0.21 -3.50
CA MET A 74 -7.58 -1.26 -4.20
C MET A 74 -8.40 -0.69 -5.35
N ILE A 75 -8.96 -1.58 -6.18
CA ILE A 75 -9.95 -1.20 -7.19
C ILE A 75 -11.33 -1.50 -6.65
N GLU A 76 -12.21 -0.52 -6.72
CA GLU A 76 -13.64 -0.68 -6.51
C GLU A 76 -14.39 0.00 -7.67
N ASN A 77 -15.33 -0.71 -8.30
CA ASN A 77 -16.10 -0.20 -9.44
C ASN A 77 -15.25 0.42 -10.56
N GLY A 78 -14.09 -0.20 -10.86
CA GLY A 78 -13.16 0.23 -11.91
C GLY A 78 -12.33 1.47 -11.56
N LYS A 79 -12.34 1.93 -10.31
CA LYS A 79 -11.60 3.11 -9.85
C LYS A 79 -10.68 2.76 -8.70
N ILE A 80 -9.58 3.50 -8.57
CA ILE A 80 -8.71 3.39 -7.41
C ILE A 80 -9.40 4.00 -6.19
N ILE A 81 -9.40 3.23 -5.10
CA ILE A 81 -9.76 3.66 -3.76
C ILE A 81 -8.51 3.58 -2.88
N GLU A 82 -8.31 4.60 -2.04
CA GLU A 82 -7.17 4.72 -1.14
C GLU A 82 -7.67 4.91 0.30
N ASN A 83 -7.78 3.81 1.03
CA ASN A 83 -8.27 3.84 2.39
C ASN A 83 -7.11 4.16 3.34
N ARG A 84 -7.01 5.43 3.71
CA ARG A 84 -6.03 5.90 4.71
C ARG A 84 -6.22 5.14 6.01
N GLN A 85 -5.13 4.63 6.56
CA GLN A 85 -5.10 3.94 7.84
C GLN A 85 -4.93 4.95 8.99
N ASP A 86 -5.51 4.63 10.14
CA ASP A 86 -5.27 5.39 11.36
C ASP A 86 -3.86 5.14 11.87
N ALA A 87 -3.19 6.22 12.22
CA ALA A 87 -1.78 6.22 12.58
C ALA A 87 -1.57 6.83 13.97
N ILE A 88 -0.75 6.17 14.77
CA ILE A 88 -0.23 6.72 16.03
C ILE A 88 1.04 7.50 15.70
N ARG A 89 1.06 8.78 16.08
CA ARG A 89 2.29 9.58 16.03
C ARG A 89 3.19 9.18 17.20
N LEU A 90 4.41 8.78 16.88
CA LEU A 90 5.49 8.61 17.84
C LEU A 90 6.08 10.00 18.13
N GLU A 91 6.18 10.31 19.41
CA GLU A 91 6.76 11.56 19.92
C GLU A 91 8.28 11.58 19.79
#